data_AF-A0A2D5T676-F1
#
_entry.id   AF-A0A2D5T676-F1
#
_cell.length_a   1.000
_cell.length_b   1.000
_cell.length_c   1.000
_cell.angle_alpha   90.00
_cell.angle_beta   90.00
_cell.angle_gamma   90.00
#
_symmetry.space_group_name_H-M   'P 1'
#
loop_
_entity.id
_entity.type
_entity.pdbx_description
1 polymer ?
#
loop_
_entity_poly.entity_id
_entity_poly.type
_entity_poly.pdbx_seq_one_letter_code
_entity_poly.pdbx_strand_id
1 'polypeptide(L)'
;MNKSRISKLYKLSIADRIIELESLGWLSSDNAKRLKSGLHVINNAVADKMIENTVGVFGLPISVAPNFIINNRECIVPLVVEEPSIVAGLSQAALMARDTGGFRAHLPQSLLTGQIHLINIKNIEASLTSLQKECSYLMRKIDEIHPRLSARGGGIRDIE
;
A
#
# COMPACT_ATOMS: atom_id res chain seq x y z
N MET A 1 -1.14 -5.02 -23.08
CA MET A 1 -0.44 -4.64 -21.84
C MET A 1 -0.26 -3.14 -21.85
N ASN A 2 -0.73 -2.44 -20.82
CA ASN A 2 -0.63 -0.98 -20.75
C ASN A 2 0.84 -0.59 -20.59
N LYS A 3 1.35 0.33 -21.43
CA LYS A 3 2.72 0.84 -21.30
C LYS A 3 2.74 1.92 -20.22
N SER A 4 3.68 1.87 -19.29
CA SER A 4 3.80 2.91 -18.25
C SER A 4 4.65 4.10 -18.69
N ARG A 5 5.38 3.99 -19.81
CA ARG A 5 6.14 5.11 -20.36
C ARG A 5 5.19 6.12 -21.00
N ILE A 6 5.01 7.25 -20.35
CA ILE A 6 4.18 8.36 -20.85
C ILE A 6 5.07 9.58 -21.06
N SER A 7 5.24 9.98 -22.31
CA SER A 7 6.09 11.11 -22.67
C SER A 7 5.40 12.43 -22.35
N LYS A 8 6.13 13.38 -21.77
CA LYS A 8 5.69 14.77 -21.54
C LYS A 8 4.37 14.91 -20.74
N LEU A 9 4.00 13.92 -19.92
CA LEU A 9 2.80 13.98 -19.07
C LEU A 9 2.73 15.24 -18.20
N TYR A 10 3.87 15.71 -17.69
CA TYR A 10 3.96 16.93 -16.88
C TYR A 10 3.58 18.21 -17.64
N LYS A 11 3.66 18.22 -18.98
CA LYS A 11 3.28 19.37 -19.81
C LYS A 11 1.78 19.48 -20.07
N LEU A 12 1.02 18.40 -19.82
CA LEU A 12 -0.42 18.36 -20.03
C LEU A 12 -1.17 19.09 -18.90
N SER A 13 -2.37 19.58 -19.18
CA SER A 13 -3.29 20.07 -18.15
C SER A 13 -3.76 18.90 -17.26
N ILE A 14 -4.34 19.19 -16.09
CA ILE A 14 -4.89 18.12 -15.23
C ILE A 14 -5.95 17.29 -15.99
N ALA A 15 -6.85 17.95 -16.74
CA ALA A 15 -7.87 17.27 -17.52
C ALA A 15 -7.26 16.35 -18.59
N ASP A 16 -6.27 16.84 -19.32
CA ASP A 16 -5.59 16.08 -20.38
C ASP A 16 -4.77 14.91 -19.81
N ARG A 17 -4.15 15.08 -18.62
CA ARG A 17 -3.49 13.96 -17.93
C ARG A 17 -4.49 12.85 -17.60
N ILE A 18 -5.68 13.19 -17.14
CA ILE A 18 -6.72 12.20 -16.83
C ILE A 18 -7.19 11.49 -18.11
N ILE A 19 -7.40 12.24 -19.20
CA ILE A 19 -7.78 11.68 -20.51
C ILE A 19 -6.70 10.72 -21.02
N GLU A 20 -5.42 11.10 -20.92
CA GLU A 20 -4.30 10.27 -21.34
C GLU A 20 -4.20 8.98 -20.50
N LEU A 21 -4.38 9.07 -19.18
CA LEU A 21 -4.38 7.89 -18.31
C LEU A 21 -5.58 6.97 -18.58
N GLU A 22 -6.75 7.53 -18.89
CA GLU A 22 -7.94 6.79 -19.30
C GLU A 22 -7.72 6.09 -20.65
N SER A 23 -7.18 6.79 -21.66
CA SER A 23 -6.94 6.24 -23.00
C SER A 23 -5.90 5.11 -23.00
N LEU A 24 -4.89 5.21 -22.13
CA LEU A 24 -3.88 4.18 -21.91
C LEU A 24 -4.35 3.01 -21.03
N GLY A 25 -5.59 3.06 -20.54
CA GLY A 25 -6.20 2.01 -19.71
C GLY A 25 -5.69 1.97 -18.27
N TRP A 26 -5.01 3.02 -17.80
CA TRP A 26 -4.57 3.14 -16.40
C TRP A 26 -5.67 3.66 -15.46
N LEU A 27 -6.72 4.27 -16.02
CA LEU A 27 -7.94 4.66 -15.31
C LEU A 27 -9.17 4.08 -16.00
N SER A 28 -10.13 3.61 -15.20
CA SER A 28 -11.48 3.33 -15.69
C SER A 28 -12.22 4.65 -15.96
N SER A 29 -13.22 4.62 -16.83
CA SER A 29 -14.04 5.81 -17.11
C SER A 29 -14.78 6.34 -15.89
N ASP A 30 -15.15 5.48 -14.94
CA ASP A 30 -15.74 5.90 -13.66
C ASP A 30 -14.73 6.70 -12.83
N ASN A 31 -13.53 6.17 -12.65
CA ASN A 31 -12.47 6.85 -11.89
C ASN A 31 -12.02 8.16 -12.57
N ALA A 32 -11.94 8.18 -13.91
CA ALA A 32 -11.64 9.39 -14.66
C ALA A 32 -12.71 10.47 -14.45
N LYS A 33 -14.00 10.10 -14.45
CA LYS A 33 -15.10 11.03 -14.12
C LYS A 33 -15.00 11.56 -12.69
N ARG A 34 -14.69 10.71 -11.71
CA ARG A 34 -14.51 11.11 -10.31
C ARG A 34 -13.34 12.07 -10.10
N LEU A 35 -12.22 11.85 -10.80
CA LEU A 35 -11.09 12.77 -10.78
C LEU A 35 -11.44 14.12 -11.42
N LYS A 36 -12.08 14.11 -12.60
CA LYS A 36 -12.51 15.34 -13.31
C LYS A 36 -13.51 16.18 -12.51
N SER A 37 -14.38 15.55 -11.73
CA SER A 37 -15.45 16.20 -10.96
C SER A 37 -15.07 16.55 -9.51
N GLY A 38 -13.88 16.17 -9.03
CA GLY A 38 -13.50 16.34 -7.62
C GLY A 38 -14.11 15.30 -6.66
N LEU A 39 -14.99 14.40 -7.13
CA LEU A 39 -15.64 13.33 -6.36
C LEU A 39 -14.72 12.14 -6.00
N HIS A 40 -13.41 12.32 -6.16
CA HIS A 40 -12.39 11.39 -5.69
C HIS A 40 -12.08 11.58 -4.20
N VAL A 41 -12.39 12.75 -3.63
CA VAL A 41 -12.25 13.03 -2.20
C VAL A 41 -13.38 12.32 -1.44
N ILE A 42 -13.07 11.76 -0.26
CA ILE A 42 -14.09 11.15 0.61
C ILE A 42 -15.08 12.22 1.09
N ASN A 43 -16.34 11.83 1.31
CA ASN A 43 -17.34 12.76 1.85
C ASN A 43 -17.30 12.80 3.39
N ASN A 44 -17.93 13.81 3.97
CA ASN A 44 -17.95 14.00 5.43
C ASN A 44 -18.57 12.81 6.18
N ALA A 45 -19.57 12.13 5.62
CA ALA A 45 -20.19 10.97 6.27
C ALA A 45 -19.27 9.75 6.35
N VAL A 46 -18.33 9.61 5.40
CA VAL A 46 -17.27 8.60 5.47
C VAL A 46 -16.18 9.07 6.45
N ALA A 47 -15.76 10.32 6.36
CA ALA A 47 -14.72 10.88 7.23
C ALA A 47 -15.11 10.81 8.73
N ASP A 48 -16.36 11.13 9.06
CA ASP A 48 -16.90 11.07 10.43
C ASP A 48 -16.91 9.65 11.03
N LYS A 49 -16.90 8.62 10.18
CA LYS A 49 -16.77 7.22 10.61
C LYS A 49 -15.33 6.74 10.71
N MET A 50 -14.36 7.52 10.22
CA MET A 50 -12.95 7.14 10.22
C MET A 50 -12.24 7.56 11.49
N ILE A 51 -12.53 8.76 12.00
CA ILE A 51 -11.93 9.32 13.23
C ILE A 51 -12.94 10.17 14.00
N GLU A 52 -12.67 10.42 15.28
CA GLU A 52 -13.52 11.21 16.16
C GLU A 52 -13.41 12.73 15.90
N ASN A 53 -14.45 13.48 16.27
CA ASN A 53 -14.48 14.96 16.18
C ASN A 53 -14.19 15.52 14.78
N THR A 54 -14.55 14.78 13.74
CA THR A 54 -14.33 15.18 12.35
C THR A 54 -15.20 16.39 12.00
N VAL A 55 -14.58 17.46 11.50
CA VAL A 55 -15.28 18.67 11.02
C VAL A 55 -15.16 18.88 9.49
N GLY A 56 -14.37 18.06 8.81
CA GLY A 56 -14.15 18.16 7.37
C GLY A 56 -13.02 17.26 6.87
N VAL A 57 -12.66 17.45 5.60
CA VAL A 57 -11.60 16.68 4.92
C VAL A 57 -10.51 17.64 4.43
N PHE A 58 -9.26 17.29 4.70
CA PHE A 58 -8.10 18.02 4.21
C PHE A 58 -7.56 17.37 2.92
N GLY A 59 -7.33 18.18 1.88
CA GLY A 59 -6.84 17.71 0.58
C GLY A 59 -5.34 17.93 0.40
N LEU A 60 -4.65 16.95 -0.18
CA LEU A 60 -3.27 17.05 -0.65
C LEU A 60 -3.20 16.77 -2.17
N PRO A 61 -2.21 17.34 -2.89
CA PRO A 61 -2.06 17.08 -4.31
C PRO A 61 -1.87 15.59 -4.60
N ILE A 62 -2.72 15.04 -5.48
CA ILE A 62 -2.57 13.68 -6.02
C ILE A 62 -1.92 13.74 -7.40
N SER A 63 -0.96 12.86 -7.64
CA SER A 63 -0.16 12.80 -8.86
C SER A 63 0.16 11.36 -9.22
N VAL A 64 0.75 11.16 -10.39
CA VAL A 64 1.26 9.86 -10.84
C VAL A 64 2.67 9.99 -11.35
N ALA A 65 3.52 9.01 -11.01
CA ALA A 65 4.85 8.84 -11.58
C ALA A 65 4.82 7.71 -12.63
N PRO A 66 5.00 8.02 -13.92
CA PRO A 66 5.11 7.02 -14.97
C PRO A 66 6.48 6.32 -14.98
N ASN A 67 6.66 5.45 -15.97
CA ASN A 67 7.92 4.79 -16.38
C ASN A 67 8.35 3.56 -15.60
N PHE A 68 7.67 3.14 -14.53
CA PHE A 68 8.13 1.99 -13.76
C PHE A 68 8.00 0.66 -14.51
N ILE A 69 9.06 -0.14 -14.44
CA ILE A 69 9.01 -1.58 -14.68
C ILE A 69 9.44 -2.25 -13.37
N ILE A 70 8.58 -3.06 -12.77
CA ILE A 70 8.89 -3.81 -11.55
C ILE A 70 8.63 -5.28 -11.83
N ASN A 71 9.64 -6.13 -11.69
CA ASN A 71 9.56 -7.57 -12.00
C ASN A 71 8.96 -7.82 -13.41
N ASN A 72 9.46 -7.07 -14.39
CA ASN A 72 9.04 -7.12 -15.80
C ASN A 72 7.57 -6.70 -16.04
N ARG A 73 6.93 -6.03 -15.08
CA ARG A 73 5.57 -5.49 -15.21
C ARG A 73 5.61 -3.97 -15.28
N GLU A 74 4.93 -3.41 -16.26
CA GLU A 74 4.71 -1.97 -16.39
C GLU A 74 3.84 -1.47 -15.22
N CYS A 75 4.22 -0.35 -14.60
CA CYS A 75 3.53 0.22 -13.46
C CYS A 75 3.45 1.75 -13.54
N ILE A 76 2.33 2.32 -13.12
CA ILE A 76 2.22 3.74 -12.77
C ILE A 76 2.03 3.85 -11.27
N VAL A 77 2.83 4.69 -10.62
CA VAL A 77 2.81 4.85 -9.16
C VAL A 77 2.02 6.10 -8.81
N PRO A 78 0.88 6.00 -8.09
CA PRO A 78 0.19 7.17 -7.55
C PRO A 78 0.95 7.74 -6.34
N LEU A 79 1.02 9.06 -6.22
CA LEU A 79 1.62 9.76 -5.09
C LEU A 79 0.70 10.87 -4.58
N VAL A 80 0.65 11.04 -3.26
CA VAL A 80 0.00 12.18 -2.59
C VAL A 80 1.06 12.91 -1.79
N VAL A 81 1.47 14.10 -2.25
CA VAL A 81 2.58 14.86 -1.65
C VAL A 81 2.50 16.33 -2.05
N GLU A 82 2.88 17.23 -1.14
CA GLU A 82 2.90 18.68 -1.33
C GLU A 82 4.25 19.20 -1.85
N GLU A 83 5.34 18.48 -1.60
CA GLU A 83 6.68 18.93 -1.94
C GLU A 83 6.92 18.90 -3.46
N PRO A 84 7.37 20.04 -4.06
CA PRO A 84 7.76 20.10 -5.46
C PRO A 84 8.85 19.08 -5.82
N SER A 85 8.95 18.77 -7.10
CA SER A 85 10.03 17.93 -7.67
C SER A 85 10.07 16.46 -7.26
N ILE A 86 9.42 16.01 -6.18
CA ILE A 86 9.38 14.57 -5.80
C ILE A 86 8.89 13.70 -6.95
N VAL A 87 7.73 14.04 -7.52
CA VAL A 87 7.10 13.27 -8.60
C VAL A 87 7.97 13.27 -9.85
N ALA A 88 8.58 14.42 -10.17
CA ALA A 88 9.45 14.57 -11.33
C ALA A 88 10.74 13.75 -11.18
N GLY A 89 11.40 13.85 -10.02
CA GLY A 89 12.60 13.09 -9.68
C GLY A 89 12.33 11.58 -9.73
N LEU A 90 11.22 11.12 -9.14
CA LEU A 90 10.83 9.72 -9.17
C LEU A 90 10.55 9.21 -10.59
N SER A 91 9.83 10.00 -11.39
CA SER A 91 9.53 9.66 -12.79
C SER A 91 10.78 9.56 -13.65
N GLN A 92 11.77 10.43 -13.41
CA GLN A 92 13.05 10.43 -14.11
C GLN A 92 13.93 9.26 -13.66
N ALA A 93 14.00 8.97 -12.36
CA ALA A 93 14.71 7.80 -11.84
C ALA A 93 14.15 6.50 -12.42
N ALA A 94 12.82 6.38 -12.47
CA ALA A 94 12.16 5.25 -13.10
C ALA A 94 12.50 5.15 -14.59
N LEU A 95 12.46 6.27 -15.33
CA LEU A 95 12.84 6.31 -16.75
C LEU A 95 14.27 5.81 -16.97
N MET A 96 15.24 6.27 -16.19
CA MET A 96 16.64 5.82 -16.27
C MET A 96 16.78 4.32 -15.96
N ALA A 97 16.07 3.82 -14.95
CA ALA A 97 16.10 2.40 -14.59
C ALA A 97 15.52 1.50 -15.70
N ARG A 98 14.61 1.99 -16.54
CA ARG A 98 14.07 1.19 -17.66
C ARG A 98 15.15 0.73 -18.62
N ASP A 99 16.17 1.56 -18.86
CA ASP A 99 17.24 1.25 -19.81
C ASP A 99 18.08 0.04 -19.37
N THR A 100 18.04 -0.30 -18.07
CA THR A 100 18.70 -1.48 -17.48
C THR A 100 17.72 -2.60 -17.09
N GLY A 101 16.46 -2.53 -17.54
CA GLY A 101 15.44 -3.56 -17.31
C GLY A 101 14.49 -3.27 -16.13
N GLY A 102 14.57 -2.10 -15.51
CA GLY A 102 13.72 -1.68 -14.41
C GLY A 102 14.18 -2.18 -13.04
N PHE A 103 13.23 -2.30 -12.13
CA PHE A 103 13.45 -2.72 -10.75
C PHE A 103 13.09 -4.19 -10.55
N ARG A 104 13.83 -4.85 -9.65
CA ARG A 104 13.48 -6.17 -9.13
C ARG A 104 13.19 -6.07 -7.64
N ALA A 105 12.09 -6.67 -7.23
CA ALA A 105 11.67 -6.69 -5.84
C ALA A 105 11.17 -8.09 -5.46
N HIS A 106 11.55 -8.56 -4.27
CA HIS A 106 11.12 -9.85 -3.73
C HIS A 106 10.76 -9.70 -2.26
N LEU A 107 9.60 -10.22 -1.87
CA LEU A 107 9.15 -10.30 -0.49
C LEU A 107 8.77 -11.76 -0.21
N PRO A 108 9.60 -12.51 0.53
CA PRO A 108 9.36 -13.93 0.75
C PRO A 108 8.15 -14.17 1.67
N GLN A 109 7.94 -13.30 2.66
CA GLN A 109 6.85 -13.40 3.64
C GLN A 109 6.34 -12.01 4.01
N SER A 110 5.04 -11.93 4.32
CA SER A 110 4.40 -10.74 4.91
C SER A 110 3.96 -11.11 6.32
N LEU A 111 4.82 -10.81 7.29
CA LEU A 111 4.61 -11.10 8.71
C LEU A 111 4.39 -9.82 9.49
N LEU A 112 3.54 -9.89 10.50
CA LEU A 112 3.35 -8.85 11.51
C LEU A 112 3.70 -9.43 12.87
N THR A 113 4.36 -8.64 13.72
CA THR A 113 4.70 -9.02 15.10
C THR A 113 3.74 -8.33 16.05
N GLY A 114 2.98 -9.11 16.80
CA GLY A 114 2.26 -8.66 17.99
C GLY A 114 3.09 -8.94 19.23
N GLN A 115 3.02 -8.08 20.25
CA GLN A 115 3.79 -8.22 21.48
C GLN A 115 2.86 -8.34 22.69
N ILE A 116 3.17 -9.28 23.58
CA ILE A 116 2.51 -9.43 24.88
C ILE A 116 3.56 -9.20 25.96
N HIS A 117 3.39 -8.12 26.73
CA HIS A 117 4.28 -7.79 27.83
C HIS A 117 3.81 -8.44 29.13
N LEU A 118 4.60 -9.39 29.64
CA LEU A 118 4.37 -10.03 30.93
C LEU A 118 5.21 -9.36 32.02
N ILE A 119 4.58 -8.98 33.12
CA ILE A 119 5.23 -8.35 34.28
C ILE A 119 5.16 -9.28 35.50
N ASN A 120 5.97 -8.98 36.54
CA ASN A 120 6.01 -9.73 37.79
C ASN A 120 6.35 -11.24 37.65
N ILE A 121 7.15 -11.58 36.64
CA ILE A 121 7.64 -12.94 36.43
C ILE A 121 8.76 -13.25 37.45
N LYS A 122 8.52 -14.25 38.31
CA LYS A 122 9.49 -14.63 39.36
C LYS A 122 10.72 -15.36 38.80
N ASN A 123 10.53 -16.21 37.80
CA ASN A 123 11.60 -16.96 37.14
C ASN A 123 11.38 -16.93 35.63
N ILE A 124 12.20 -16.15 34.94
CA ILE A 124 12.10 -15.91 33.49
C ILE A 124 12.42 -17.19 32.72
N GLU A 125 13.49 -17.90 33.06
CA GLU A 125 13.93 -19.10 32.34
C GLU A 125 12.89 -20.22 32.38
N ALA A 126 12.30 -20.46 33.56
CA ALA A 126 11.23 -21.44 33.72
C ALA A 126 9.98 -21.04 32.91
N SER A 127 9.66 -19.75 32.85
CA SER A 127 8.52 -19.22 32.11
C SER A 127 8.72 -19.35 30.59
N LEU A 128 9.91 -19.02 30.09
CA LEU A 128 10.28 -19.22 28.67
C LEU A 128 10.24 -20.70 28.28
N THR A 129 10.78 -21.57 29.13
CA THR A 129 10.73 -23.02 28.91
C THR A 129 9.28 -23.53 28.86
N SER A 130 8.40 -23.01 29.72
CA SER A 130 6.98 -23.35 29.69
C SER A 130 6.30 -22.83 28.43
N LEU A 131 6.60 -21.60 28.00
CA LEU A 131 6.04 -21.00 26.79
C LEU A 131 6.42 -21.80 25.55
N GLN A 132 7.69 -22.20 25.43
CA GLN A 132 8.18 -23.02 24.32
C GLN A 132 7.47 -24.38 24.25
N LYS A 133 7.22 -25.02 25.40
CA LYS A 133 6.47 -26.29 25.46
C LYS A 133 5.02 -26.14 24.99
N GLU A 134 4.38 -25.03 25.33
CA GLU A 134 2.97 -24.77 25.00
C GLU A 134 2.78 -24.06 23.64
N CYS A 135 3.85 -23.64 22.98
CA CYS A 135 3.81 -22.83 21.76
C CYS A 135 2.88 -23.43 20.68
N SER A 136 3.03 -24.72 20.36
CA SER A 136 2.17 -25.40 19.38
C SER A 136 0.68 -25.44 19.78
N TYR A 137 0.38 -25.55 21.07
CA TYR A 137 -0.98 -25.51 21.57
C TYR A 137 -1.56 -24.09 21.45
N LEU A 138 -0.80 -23.08 21.87
CA LEU A 138 -1.18 -21.67 21.78
C LEU A 138 -1.42 -21.24 20.34
N MET A 139 -0.53 -21.61 19.41
CA MET A 139 -0.68 -21.30 17.98
C MET A 139 -1.99 -21.87 17.42
N ARG A 140 -2.32 -23.13 17.75
CA ARG A 140 -3.58 -23.76 17.34
C ARG A 140 -4.78 -23.01 17.89
N LYS A 141 -4.73 -22.59 19.16
CA LYS A 141 -5.80 -21.80 19.79
C LYS A 141 -5.95 -20.43 19.16
N ILE A 142 -4.86 -19.78 18.75
CA ILE A 142 -4.91 -18.49 18.07
C ILE A 142 -5.56 -18.62 16.68
N ASP A 143 -5.22 -19.66 15.92
CA ASP A 143 -5.85 -19.90 14.62
C ASP A 143 -7.36 -20.19 14.73
N GLU A 144 -7.82 -20.81 15.83
CA GLU A 144 -9.24 -21.01 16.11
C GLU A 144 -10.01 -19.68 16.31
N ILE A 145 -9.35 -18.59 16.73
CA ILE A 145 -10.00 -17.28 16.95
C ILE A 145 -10.40 -16.62 15.62
N HIS A 146 -9.57 -16.78 14.58
CA HIS A 146 -9.78 -16.15 13.28
C HIS A 146 -9.71 -17.17 12.13
N PRO A 147 -10.66 -18.13 12.06
CA PRO A 147 -10.59 -19.24 11.10
C PRO A 147 -10.60 -18.79 9.64
N ARG A 148 -11.22 -17.63 9.34
CA ARG A 148 -11.22 -17.04 8.00
C ARG A 148 -9.84 -16.53 7.56
N LEU A 149 -9.00 -16.10 8.51
CA LEU A 149 -7.63 -15.64 8.22
C LEU A 149 -6.77 -16.83 7.82
N SER A 150 -6.82 -17.91 8.61
CA SER A 150 -6.08 -19.15 8.33
C SER A 150 -6.56 -19.80 7.03
N ALA A 151 -7.87 -19.81 6.76
CA ALA A 151 -8.43 -20.31 5.50
C ALA A 151 -7.96 -19.57 4.23
N ARG A 152 -7.50 -18.31 4.37
CA ARG A 152 -6.94 -17.50 3.29
C ARG A 152 -5.41 -17.61 3.18
N GLY A 153 -4.79 -18.55 3.90
CA GLY A 153 -3.34 -18.73 3.93
C GLY A 153 -2.62 -17.75 4.86
N GLY A 154 -3.36 -17.03 5.73
CA GLY A 154 -2.80 -16.23 6.83
C GLY A 154 -2.63 -17.06 8.11
N GLY A 155 -2.75 -16.40 9.26
CA GLY A 155 -2.69 -17.02 10.58
C GLY A 155 -1.35 -16.81 11.26
N ILE A 156 -1.22 -17.31 12.48
CA ILE A 156 0.04 -17.21 13.24
C ILE A 156 1.13 -18.06 12.58
N ARG A 157 2.37 -17.61 12.69
CA ARG A 157 3.54 -18.32 12.14
C ARG A 157 4.51 -18.76 13.20
N ASP A 158 4.66 -17.95 14.24
CA ASP A 158 5.55 -18.26 15.35
C ASP A 158 5.15 -17.51 16.62
N ILE A 159 5.69 -17.96 17.75
CA ILE A 159 5.70 -17.26 19.04
C ILE A 159 7.14 -17.33 19.57
N GLU A 160 7.75 -16.16 19.78
CA GLU A 160 9.12 -15.97 20.28
C GLU A 160 9.14 -15.45 21.73
#